data_AF-A0A8J5P731-F1
#
_entry.id   AF-A0A8J5P731-F1
#
_cell.length_a   1.000
_cell.length_b   1.000
_cell.length_c   1.000
_cell.angle_alpha   90.00
_cell.angle_beta   90.00
_cell.angle_gamma   90.00
#
_symmetry.space_group_name_H-M   'P 1'
#
loop_
_entity.id
_entity.type
_entity.pdbx_description
1 polymer ?
#
loop_
_entity_poly.entity_id
_entity_poly.type
_entity_poly.pdbx_seq_one_letter_code
_entity_poly.pdbx_strand_id
1 'polypeptide(L)'
;MSEDTRASQKIGDKTAEQIISHLRVNAIADYYNIEKLAKLSTGKIDLILKKEVDFFIIPQIIDEMSTSNRNAELRSLIASATARYIEELTSSQVLRTIDLEHHLTIEILEACGERIQQLMEDLSGAHGLKNQYKHAKDLHERGQNLTVAKVRSVIEQLKNTPKCRNCKREFGCYIEEPPSGLTEGNNFVLRCAGCQCRH
;
A
#
# COMPACT_ATOMS: atom_id res chain seq x y z
N MET A 1 -30.58 -5.52 -19.64
CA MET A 1 -29.96 -6.07 -18.42
C MET A 1 -28.94 -7.10 -18.86
N SER A 2 -27.65 -6.81 -18.64
CA SER A 2 -26.54 -7.58 -19.19
C SER A 2 -26.29 -8.87 -18.40
N GLU A 3 -25.79 -9.92 -19.06
CA GLU A 3 -25.53 -11.23 -18.44
C GLU A 3 -24.55 -11.16 -17.26
N ASP A 4 -23.60 -10.21 -17.29
CA ASP A 4 -22.65 -9.94 -16.19
C ASP A 4 -23.34 -9.47 -14.90
N THR A 5 -24.38 -8.63 -15.00
CA THR A 5 -25.14 -8.18 -13.83
C THR A 5 -25.86 -9.36 -13.16
N ARG A 6 -26.34 -10.30 -13.96
CA ARG A 6 -27.08 -11.49 -13.48
C ARG A 6 -26.15 -12.53 -12.84
N ALA A 7 -24.93 -12.67 -13.36
CA ALA A 7 -23.92 -13.54 -12.78
C ALA A 7 -23.38 -12.98 -11.44
N SER A 8 -23.12 -11.67 -11.37
CA SER A 8 -22.66 -11.00 -10.15
C SER A 8 -23.71 -11.07 -9.03
N GLN A 9 -24.99 -10.84 -9.36
CA GLN A 9 -26.09 -10.92 -8.41
C GLN A 9 -26.26 -12.32 -7.83
N LYS A 10 -26.14 -13.36 -8.67
CA LYS A 10 -26.23 -14.77 -8.23
C LYS A 10 -25.07 -15.18 -7.29
N ILE A 11 -23.89 -14.57 -7.45
CA ILE A 11 -22.73 -14.79 -6.57
C ILE A 11 -22.93 -14.05 -5.24
N GLY A 12 -23.45 -12.83 -5.27
CA GLY A 12 -23.87 -12.07 -4.09
C GLY A 12 -24.88 -12.85 -3.25
N ASP A 13 -25.97 -13.32 -3.87
CA ASP A 13 -27.03 -14.09 -3.20
C ASP A 13 -26.48 -15.34 -2.51
N LYS A 14 -25.60 -16.09 -3.18
CA LYS A 14 -24.98 -17.29 -2.58
C LYS A 14 -24.06 -16.95 -1.40
N THR A 15 -23.36 -15.82 -1.46
CA THR A 15 -22.48 -15.38 -0.36
C THR A 15 -23.31 -14.92 0.84
N ALA A 16 -24.40 -14.19 0.60
CA ALA A 16 -25.36 -13.82 1.63
C ALA A 16 -25.94 -15.05 2.33
N GLU A 17 -26.41 -16.04 1.57
CA GLU A 17 -26.94 -17.31 2.10
C GLU A 17 -25.94 -18.05 2.99
N GLN A 18 -24.66 -18.07 2.61
CA GLN A 18 -23.61 -18.71 3.41
C GLN A 18 -23.40 -18.00 4.75
N ILE A 19 -23.33 -16.66 4.75
CA ILE A 19 -23.16 -15.87 5.97
C ILE A 19 -24.38 -16.05 6.87
N ILE A 20 -25.58 -15.92 6.32
CA ILE A 20 -26.86 -16.12 7.04
C ILE A 20 -26.92 -17.51 7.65
N SER A 21 -26.52 -18.55 6.91
CA SER A 21 -26.49 -19.93 7.43
C SER A 21 -25.56 -20.05 8.64
N HIS A 22 -24.39 -19.41 8.60
CA HIS A 22 -23.47 -19.39 9.73
C HIS A 22 -23.99 -18.53 10.91
N LEU A 23 -24.69 -17.43 10.65
CA LEU A 23 -25.35 -16.62 11.70
C LEU A 23 -26.40 -17.42 12.45
N ARG A 24 -27.22 -18.20 11.73
CA ARG A 24 -28.21 -19.10 12.33
C ARG A 24 -27.57 -20.22 13.14
N VAL A 25 -26.51 -20.84 12.62
CA VAL A 25 -25.73 -21.84 13.38
C VAL A 25 -25.15 -21.23 14.64
N ASN A 26 -24.67 -19.99 14.57
CA ASN A 26 -24.17 -19.28 15.74
C ASN A 26 -25.27 -19.02 16.78
N ALA A 27 -26.44 -18.57 16.35
CA ALA A 27 -27.60 -18.37 17.23
C ALA A 27 -28.04 -19.67 17.92
N ILE A 28 -28.05 -20.79 17.19
CA ILE A 28 -28.32 -22.12 17.75
C ILE A 28 -27.24 -22.49 18.77
N ALA A 29 -25.97 -22.27 18.45
CA ALA A 29 -24.86 -22.54 19.35
C ALA A 29 -24.95 -21.73 20.64
N ASP A 30 -25.33 -20.45 20.55
CA ASP A 30 -25.55 -19.57 21.69
C ASP A 30 -26.70 -20.08 22.56
N TYR A 31 -27.85 -20.41 21.95
CA TYR A 31 -29.02 -20.95 22.66
C TYR A 31 -28.71 -22.22 23.46
N TYR A 32 -27.93 -23.14 22.90
CA TYR A 32 -27.52 -24.38 23.56
C TYR A 32 -26.20 -24.27 24.34
N ASN A 33 -25.61 -23.09 24.45
CA ASN A 33 -24.31 -22.84 25.11
C ASN A 33 -23.15 -23.71 24.57
N ILE A 34 -23.10 -23.93 23.26
CA ILE A 34 -22.04 -24.68 22.58
C ILE A 34 -20.95 -23.71 22.12
N GLU A 35 -20.11 -23.26 23.06
CA GLU A 35 -19.09 -22.22 22.83
C GLU A 35 -18.16 -22.50 21.62
N LYS A 36 -17.72 -23.76 21.45
CA LYS A 36 -16.85 -24.14 20.32
C LYS A 36 -17.52 -23.92 18.97
N LEU A 37 -18.83 -24.16 18.88
CA LEU A 37 -19.58 -23.98 17.64
C LEU A 37 -19.88 -22.50 17.39
N ALA A 38 -20.13 -21.72 18.44
CA ALA A 38 -20.24 -20.26 18.34
C ALA A 38 -18.94 -19.65 17.79
N LYS A 39 -17.78 -20.00 18.37
CA LYS A 39 -16.47 -19.57 17.88
C LYS A 39 -16.19 -20.00 16.44
N LEU A 40 -16.50 -21.24 16.08
CA LEU A 40 -16.30 -21.74 14.73
C LEU A 40 -17.17 -20.98 13.71
N SER A 41 -18.44 -20.76 14.02
CA SER A 41 -19.36 -20.02 13.13
C SER A 41 -18.96 -18.55 12.99
N THR A 42 -18.60 -17.87 14.08
CA THR A 42 -18.05 -16.50 14.03
C THR A 42 -16.80 -16.43 13.17
N GLY A 43 -15.85 -17.35 13.36
CA GLY A 43 -14.62 -17.40 12.55
C GLY A 43 -14.88 -17.67 11.07
N LYS A 44 -15.92 -18.44 10.71
CA LYS A 44 -16.31 -18.62 9.29
C LYS A 44 -16.89 -17.35 8.70
N ILE A 45 -17.72 -16.63 9.44
CA ILE A 45 -18.29 -15.35 9.02
C ILE A 45 -17.15 -14.33 8.81
N ASP A 46 -16.21 -14.24 9.74
CA ASP A 46 -15.01 -13.39 9.62
C ASP A 46 -14.23 -13.66 8.33
N LEU A 47 -13.93 -14.93 8.06
CA LEU A 47 -13.18 -15.32 6.86
C LEU A 47 -13.90 -14.99 5.55
N ILE A 48 -15.24 -15.03 5.54
CA ILE A 48 -16.02 -14.65 4.36
C ILE A 48 -16.01 -13.13 4.22
N LEU A 49 -16.31 -12.39 5.29
CA LEU A 49 -16.38 -10.94 5.26
C LEU A 49 -15.01 -10.29 5.02
N LYS A 50 -13.89 -10.89 5.43
CA LYS A 50 -12.55 -10.40 5.09
C LYS A 50 -12.25 -10.42 3.59
N LYS A 51 -12.95 -11.25 2.81
CA LYS A 51 -12.86 -11.20 1.35
C LYS A 51 -13.67 -10.02 0.83
N GLU A 52 -13.39 -9.60 -0.40
CA GLU A 52 -14.24 -8.64 -1.08
C GLU A 52 -15.61 -9.27 -1.30
N VAL A 53 -16.64 -8.66 -0.70
CA VAL A 53 -18.03 -9.07 -0.82
C VAL A 53 -18.82 -7.98 -1.53
N ASP A 54 -19.89 -8.38 -2.20
CA ASP A 54 -20.83 -7.42 -2.80
C ASP A 54 -21.57 -6.67 -1.69
N PHE A 55 -21.45 -5.34 -1.64
CA PHE A 55 -22.05 -4.52 -0.59
C PHE A 55 -23.59 -4.64 -0.54
N PHE A 56 -24.25 -5.07 -1.62
CA PHE A 56 -25.70 -5.28 -1.66
C PHE A 56 -26.18 -6.41 -0.72
N ILE A 57 -25.28 -7.28 -0.24
CA ILE A 57 -25.65 -8.37 0.68
C ILE A 57 -25.68 -7.92 2.14
N ILE A 58 -24.96 -6.84 2.49
CA ILE A 58 -24.83 -6.34 3.87
C ILE A 58 -26.19 -6.08 4.55
N PRO A 59 -27.20 -5.49 3.87
CA PRO A 59 -28.52 -5.28 4.48
C PRO A 59 -29.18 -6.58 4.95
N GLN A 60 -29.08 -7.64 4.15
CA GLN A 60 -29.68 -8.94 4.48
C GLN A 60 -28.99 -9.57 5.70
N ILE A 61 -27.67 -9.39 5.80
CA ILE A 61 -26.87 -9.86 6.93
C ILE A 61 -27.26 -9.12 8.22
N ILE A 62 -27.43 -7.79 8.13
CA ILE A 62 -27.84 -6.94 9.26
C ILE A 62 -29.24 -7.33 9.75
N ASP A 63 -30.19 -7.57 8.85
CA ASP A 63 -31.55 -7.98 9.18
C ASP A 63 -31.57 -9.35 9.90
N GLU A 64 -30.85 -10.34 9.35
CA GLU A 64 -30.74 -11.65 9.99
C GLU A 64 -30.03 -11.57 11.36
N MET A 65 -28.98 -10.76 11.47
CA MET A 65 -28.28 -10.59 12.73
C MET A 65 -29.19 -9.94 13.79
N SER A 66 -29.91 -8.88 13.43
CA SER A 66 -30.82 -8.17 14.34
C SER A 66 -31.96 -9.05 14.84
N THR A 67 -32.44 -9.99 14.01
CA THR A 67 -33.54 -10.90 14.37
C THR A 67 -33.10 -12.07 15.23
N SER A 68 -31.93 -12.65 14.92
CA SER A 68 -31.58 -13.99 15.42
C SER A 68 -30.33 -14.01 16.32
N ASN A 69 -29.57 -12.94 16.43
CA ASN A 69 -28.27 -12.98 17.09
C ASN A 69 -27.96 -11.72 17.91
N ARG A 70 -27.61 -11.90 19.19
CA ARG A 70 -27.25 -10.80 20.10
C ARG A 70 -25.77 -10.81 20.51
N ASN A 71 -24.97 -11.65 19.86
CA ASN A 71 -23.56 -11.79 20.14
C ASN A 71 -22.79 -10.50 19.78
N ALA A 72 -22.11 -9.92 20.76
CA ALA A 72 -21.37 -8.67 20.60
C ALA A 72 -20.17 -8.80 19.65
N GLU A 73 -19.50 -9.96 19.62
CA GLU A 73 -18.39 -10.21 18.70
C GLU A 73 -18.86 -10.21 17.24
N LEU A 74 -20.02 -10.84 16.98
CA LEU A 74 -20.63 -10.79 15.65
C LEU A 74 -21.12 -9.41 15.26
N ARG A 75 -21.68 -8.65 16.22
CA ARG A 75 -22.12 -7.26 15.97
C ARG A 75 -20.95 -6.40 15.52
N SER A 76 -19.84 -6.48 16.28
CA SER A 76 -18.63 -5.73 15.99
C SER A 76 -18.04 -6.12 14.62
N LEU A 77 -18.09 -7.40 14.29
CA LEU A 77 -17.60 -7.90 13.01
C LEU A 77 -18.44 -7.42 11.82
N ILE A 78 -19.77 -7.45 11.94
CA ILE A 78 -20.68 -6.93 10.92
C ILE A 78 -20.57 -5.41 10.82
N ALA A 79 -20.40 -4.71 11.95
CA ALA A 79 -20.17 -3.27 11.98
C ALA A 79 -18.89 -2.89 11.22
N SER A 80 -17.78 -3.59 11.49
CA SER A 80 -16.52 -3.42 10.78
C SER A 80 -16.65 -3.71 9.28
N ALA A 81 -17.38 -4.77 8.91
CA ALA A 81 -17.65 -5.06 7.51
C ALA A 81 -18.50 -3.97 6.83
N THR A 82 -19.52 -3.47 7.52
CA THR A 82 -20.38 -2.38 7.02
C THR A 82 -19.59 -1.09 6.86
N ALA A 83 -18.73 -0.75 7.83
CA ALA A 83 -17.87 0.42 7.77
C ALA A 83 -16.89 0.39 6.58
N ARG A 84 -16.44 -0.79 6.15
CA ARG A 84 -15.60 -0.91 4.94
C ARG A 84 -16.33 -0.52 3.66
N TYR A 85 -17.64 -0.72 3.59
CA TYR A 85 -18.49 -0.43 2.43
C TYR A 85 -19.41 0.77 2.65
N ILE A 86 -19.10 1.63 3.64
CA ILE A 86 -20.00 2.71 4.05
C ILE A 86 -20.22 3.74 2.94
N GLU A 87 -19.21 3.97 2.09
CA GLU A 87 -19.29 4.89 0.96
C GLU A 87 -20.30 4.39 -0.09
N GLU A 88 -20.22 3.12 -0.46
CA GLU A 88 -21.11 2.48 -1.42
C GLU A 88 -22.54 2.37 -0.87
N LEU A 89 -22.67 2.01 0.41
CA LEU A 89 -23.95 1.86 1.10
C LEU A 89 -24.68 3.20 1.29
N THR A 90 -23.95 4.29 1.56
CA THR A 90 -24.53 5.64 1.64
C THR A 90 -24.88 6.20 0.26
N SER A 91 -24.03 5.95 -0.75
CA SER A 91 -24.25 6.41 -2.12
C SER A 91 -25.46 5.74 -2.78
N SER A 92 -25.66 4.45 -2.51
CA SER A 92 -26.80 3.67 -3.01
C SER A 92 -28.11 3.90 -2.26
N GLN A 93 -28.10 4.70 -1.18
CA GLN A 93 -29.24 4.97 -0.28
C GLN A 93 -29.81 3.73 0.43
N VAL A 94 -29.16 2.58 0.32
CA VAL A 94 -29.63 1.31 0.90
C VAL A 94 -29.68 1.39 2.44
N LEU A 95 -28.79 2.14 3.08
CA LEU A 95 -28.84 2.32 4.55
C LEU A 95 -30.12 3.01 5.04
N ARG A 96 -30.79 3.81 4.19
CA ARG A 96 -32.04 4.49 4.59
C ARG A 96 -33.21 3.53 4.73
N THR A 97 -33.11 2.35 4.14
CA THR A 97 -34.18 1.34 4.15
C THR A 97 -33.97 0.26 5.20
N ILE A 98 -32.81 0.26 5.88
CA ILE A 98 -32.48 -0.73 6.90
C ILE A 98 -32.91 -0.19 8.26
N ASP A 99 -33.64 -1.00 9.01
CA ASP A 99 -33.89 -0.74 10.43
C ASP A 99 -32.66 -1.18 11.23
N LEU A 100 -31.85 -0.20 11.64
CA LEU A 100 -30.61 -0.46 12.38
C LEU A 100 -30.86 -0.38 13.88
N GLU A 101 -30.53 -1.45 14.59
CA GLU A 101 -30.47 -1.43 16.05
C GLU A 101 -29.51 -0.32 16.53
N HIS A 102 -29.85 0.34 17.64
CA HIS A 102 -29.07 1.46 18.15
C HIS A 102 -27.60 1.08 18.44
N HIS A 103 -27.35 -0.09 19.05
CA HIS A 103 -25.99 -0.55 19.35
C HIS A 103 -25.19 -0.82 18.07
N LEU A 104 -25.79 -1.48 17.07
CA LEU A 104 -25.13 -1.74 15.80
C LEU A 104 -24.78 -0.42 15.08
N THR A 105 -25.67 0.58 15.16
CA THR A 105 -25.42 1.91 14.60
C THR A 105 -24.20 2.57 15.24
N ILE A 106 -24.09 2.52 16.57
CA ILE A 106 -22.94 3.06 17.30
C ILE A 106 -21.66 2.32 16.89
N GLU A 107 -21.68 0.98 16.88
CA GLU A 107 -20.51 0.17 16.49
C GLU A 107 -20.08 0.44 15.04
N ILE A 108 -21.02 0.67 14.11
CA ILE A 108 -20.70 1.07 12.73
C ILE A 108 -20.00 2.42 12.72
N LEU A 109 -20.48 3.40 13.49
CA LEU A 109 -19.88 4.73 13.56
C LEU A 109 -18.48 4.69 14.15
N GLU A 110 -18.27 3.91 15.22
CA GLU A 110 -16.96 3.68 15.82
C GLU A 110 -16.00 3.03 14.82
N ALA A 111 -16.44 1.96 14.14
CA ALA A 111 -15.64 1.31 13.11
C ALA A 111 -15.32 2.23 11.91
N CYS A 112 -16.23 3.12 11.53
CA CYS A 112 -15.95 4.17 10.54
C CYS A 112 -14.87 5.12 11.03
N GLY A 113 -14.94 5.56 12.29
CA GLY A 113 -13.95 6.43 12.92
C GLY A 113 -12.55 5.81 12.96
N GLU A 114 -12.46 4.54 13.39
CA GLU A 114 -11.21 3.78 13.37
C GLU A 114 -10.63 3.65 11.96
N ARG A 115 -11.46 3.36 10.96
CA ARG A 115 -11.03 3.27 9.56
C ARG A 115 -10.51 4.60 9.04
N ILE A 116 -11.18 5.72 9.36
CA ILE A 116 -10.73 7.06 8.97
C ILE A 116 -9.35 7.35 9.59
N GLN A 117 -9.18 7.05 10.88
CA GLN A 117 -7.92 7.24 11.57
C GLN A 117 -6.79 6.42 10.91
N GLN A 118 -7.04 5.13 10.61
CA GLN A 118 -6.07 4.28 9.92
C GLN A 118 -5.70 4.83 8.54
N LEU A 119 -6.69 5.26 7.75
CA LEU A 119 -6.44 5.85 6.43
C LEU A 119 -5.64 7.15 6.50
N MET A 120 -5.85 7.97 7.53
CA MET A 120 -5.07 9.20 7.77
C MET A 120 -3.62 8.89 8.13
N GLU A 121 -3.37 7.86 8.93
CA GLU A 121 -2.03 7.39 9.29
C GLU A 121 -1.30 6.83 8.06
N ASP A 122 -1.96 5.98 7.27
CA ASP A 122 -1.42 5.42 6.04
C ASP A 122 -1.06 6.52 5.02
N LEU A 123 -1.94 7.52 4.86
CA LEU A 123 -1.70 8.67 3.98
C LEU A 123 -0.52 9.52 4.45
N SER A 124 -0.40 9.73 5.76
CA SER A 124 0.74 10.44 6.37
C SER A 124 2.06 9.68 6.15
N GLY A 125 2.04 8.35 6.34
CA GLY A 125 3.17 7.47 6.06
C GLY A 125 3.58 7.50 4.58
N ALA A 126 2.61 7.43 3.68
CA ALA A 126 2.84 7.51 2.23
C ALA A 126 3.45 8.85 1.81
N HIS A 127 3.00 9.96 2.39
CA HIS A 127 3.61 11.28 2.19
C HIS A 127 5.06 11.33 2.69
N GLY A 128 5.35 10.74 3.86
CA GLY A 128 6.70 10.62 4.39
C GLY A 128 7.64 9.87 3.42
N LEU A 129 7.22 8.70 2.95
CA LEU A 129 7.97 7.89 1.99
C LEU A 129 8.18 8.61 0.65
N LYS A 130 7.15 9.29 0.13
CA LYS A 130 7.24 10.08 -1.09
C LYS A 130 8.29 11.19 -0.98
N ASN A 131 8.35 11.88 0.15
CA ASN A 131 9.34 12.93 0.40
C ASN A 131 10.76 12.37 0.50
N GLN A 132 10.94 11.23 1.19
CA GLN A 132 12.23 10.55 1.26
C GLN A 132 12.72 10.09 -0.11
N TYR A 133 11.84 9.48 -0.91
CA TYR A 133 12.14 9.06 -2.27
C TYR A 133 12.55 10.25 -3.15
N LYS A 134 11.79 11.36 -3.09
CA LYS A 134 12.13 12.58 -3.83
C LYS A 134 13.50 13.11 -3.44
N HIS A 135 13.80 13.18 -2.15
CA HIS A 135 15.11 13.64 -1.67
C HIS A 135 16.26 12.73 -2.13
N ALA A 136 16.10 11.41 -2.02
CA ALA A 136 17.09 10.44 -2.48
C ALA A 136 17.31 10.54 -4.00
N LYS A 137 16.24 10.71 -4.77
CA LYS A 137 16.30 10.92 -6.21
C LYS A 137 17.03 12.21 -6.57
N ASP A 138 16.71 13.32 -5.92
CA ASP A 138 17.36 14.62 -6.16
C ASP A 138 18.87 14.56 -5.84
N LEU A 139 19.26 13.88 -4.76
CA LEU A 139 20.67 13.65 -4.43
C LEU A 139 21.37 12.79 -5.51
N HIS A 140 20.70 11.73 -5.97
CA HIS A 140 21.24 10.87 -7.01
C HIS A 140 21.43 11.61 -8.33
N GLU A 141 20.44 12.39 -8.77
CA GLU A 141 20.51 13.21 -9.98
C GLU A 141 21.60 14.27 -9.87
N ARG A 142 21.76 14.93 -8.72
CA ARG A 142 22.88 15.86 -8.48
C ARG A 142 24.23 15.14 -8.59
N GLY A 143 24.37 13.96 -7.99
CA GLY A 143 25.59 13.15 -8.08
C GLY A 143 25.91 12.76 -9.52
N GLN A 144 24.93 12.30 -10.29
CA GLN A 144 25.10 11.98 -11.71
C GLN A 144 25.49 13.20 -12.54
N ASN A 145 24.81 14.34 -12.36
CA ASN A 145 25.10 15.57 -13.07
C ASN A 145 26.53 16.08 -12.79
N LEU A 146 26.99 15.98 -11.54
CA LEU A 146 28.38 16.30 -11.18
C LEU A 146 29.39 15.38 -11.85
N THR A 147 29.11 14.07 -11.90
CA THR A 147 29.98 13.10 -12.58
C THR A 147 30.04 13.37 -14.08
N VAL A 148 28.91 13.62 -14.73
CA VAL A 148 28.85 13.98 -16.17
C VAL A 148 29.62 15.26 -16.44
N ALA A 149 29.48 16.28 -15.59
CA ALA A 149 30.23 17.54 -15.73
C ALA A 149 31.74 17.33 -15.60
N LYS A 150 32.20 16.51 -14.63
CA LYS A 150 33.62 16.17 -14.45
C LYS A 150 34.18 15.40 -15.65
N VAL A 151 33.45 14.40 -16.15
CA VAL A 151 33.86 13.62 -17.34
C VAL A 151 33.94 14.52 -18.57
N ARG A 152 32.98 15.42 -18.78
CA ARG A 152 33.01 16.37 -19.89
C ARG A 152 34.24 17.28 -19.84
N SER A 153 34.58 17.80 -18.66
CA SER A 153 35.78 18.61 -18.43
C SER A 153 37.06 17.85 -18.79
N VAL A 154 37.18 16.58 -18.37
CA VAL A 154 38.32 15.72 -18.71
C VAL A 154 38.43 15.50 -20.22
N ILE A 155 37.32 15.18 -20.90
CA ILE A 155 37.31 14.99 -22.36
C ILE A 155 37.74 16.28 -23.07
N GLU A 156 37.31 17.44 -22.59
CA GLU A 156 37.66 18.74 -23.16
C GLU A 156 39.16 19.06 -22.96
N GLN A 157 39.72 18.73 -21.80
CA GLN A 157 41.17 18.81 -21.56
C GLN A 157 41.96 17.91 -22.51
N LEU A 158 41.48 16.68 -22.74
CA LEU A 158 42.13 15.74 -23.68
C LEU A 158 42.13 16.27 -25.11
N LYS A 159 40.99 16.79 -25.58
CA LYS A 159 40.88 17.40 -26.92
C LYS A 159 41.84 18.58 -27.11
N ASN A 160 42.08 19.35 -26.06
CA ASN A 160 42.94 20.53 -26.09
C ASN A 160 44.43 20.23 -25.81
N THR A 161 44.79 18.97 -25.56
CA THR A 161 46.17 18.56 -25.21
C THR A 161 46.71 17.56 -26.24
N PRO A 162 47.10 18.00 -27.46
CA PRO A 162 47.60 17.08 -28.49
C PRO A 162 49.00 16.53 -28.19
N LYS A 163 49.79 17.23 -27.35
CA LYS A 163 51.15 16.83 -26.97
C LYS A 163 51.39 16.99 -25.48
N CYS A 164 52.20 16.09 -24.93
CA CYS A 164 52.63 16.18 -23.54
C CYS A 164 53.44 17.45 -23.28
N ARG A 165 53.16 18.17 -22.18
CA ARG A 165 53.85 19.42 -21.85
C ARG A 165 55.32 19.21 -21.52
N ASN A 166 55.64 18.04 -20.96
CA ASN A 166 57.00 17.63 -20.58
C ASN A 166 57.76 16.97 -21.73
N CYS A 167 57.36 15.77 -22.18
CA CYS A 167 58.12 15.02 -23.20
C CYS A 167 57.88 15.44 -24.66
N LYS A 168 56.94 16.37 -24.93
CA LYS A 168 56.58 16.91 -26.25
C LYS A 168 56.10 15.88 -27.30
N ARG A 169 55.95 14.61 -26.94
CA ARG A 169 55.38 13.55 -27.80
C ARG A 169 53.86 13.67 -27.87
N GLU A 170 53.26 12.97 -28.81
CA GLU A 170 51.79 12.79 -28.89
C GLU A 170 51.24 12.36 -27.54
N PHE A 171 50.17 13.02 -27.10
CA PHE A 171 49.65 12.84 -25.76
C PHE A 171 48.80 11.57 -25.66
N GLY A 172 49.46 10.44 -25.42
CA GLY A 172 48.84 9.27 -24.82
C GLY A 172 48.73 9.45 -23.31
N CYS A 173 47.57 9.16 -22.71
CA CYS A 173 47.34 9.33 -21.28
C CYS A 173 46.61 8.15 -20.64
N TYR A 174 46.68 8.08 -19.31
CA TYR A 174 45.82 7.25 -18.47
C TYR A 174 45.34 8.06 -17.26
N ILE A 175 44.27 7.59 -16.64
CA ILE A 175 43.71 8.18 -15.43
C ILE A 175 44.27 7.43 -14.22
N GLU A 176 44.91 8.14 -13.30
CA GLU A 176 45.35 7.59 -12.02
C GLU A 176 44.26 7.80 -10.97
N GLU A 177 43.88 6.71 -10.30
CA GLU A 177 42.96 6.73 -9.17
C GLU A 177 43.69 7.19 -7.90
N PRO A 178 43.06 8.00 -7.03
CA PRO A 178 43.68 8.41 -5.77
C PRO A 178 43.97 7.19 -4.87
N PRO A 179 45.10 7.19 -4.14
CA PRO A 179 45.56 6.02 -3.37
C PRO A 179 44.67 5.64 -2.18
N SER A 180 43.69 6.48 -1.83
CA SER A 180 42.75 6.23 -0.73
C SER A 180 41.35 6.66 -1.18
N GLY A 181 40.43 5.71 -1.36
CA GLY A 181 39.05 5.95 -1.82
C GLY A 181 38.14 6.76 -0.87
N LEU A 182 38.69 7.42 0.15
CA LEU A 182 37.94 8.07 1.24
C LEU A 182 38.70 9.27 1.83
N THR A 183 38.86 10.38 1.09
CA THR A 183 39.06 11.72 1.70
C THR A 183 38.80 12.80 0.65
N GLU A 184 37.67 13.51 0.79
CA GLU A 184 37.27 14.88 0.39
C GLU A 184 37.86 15.60 -0.85
N GLY A 185 38.57 14.89 -1.72
CA GLY A 185 39.18 15.43 -2.94
C GLY A 185 39.45 14.30 -3.91
N ASN A 186 38.40 13.69 -4.46
CA ASN A 186 38.46 12.72 -5.57
C ASN A 186 39.01 13.40 -6.83
N ASN A 187 40.31 13.67 -6.83
CA ASN A 187 41.01 14.27 -7.93
C ASN A 187 41.72 13.14 -8.68
N PHE A 188 40.96 12.45 -9.53
CA PHE A 188 41.54 11.65 -10.61
C PHE A 188 42.55 12.51 -11.36
N VAL A 189 43.75 11.97 -11.57
CA VAL A 189 44.84 12.70 -12.21
C VAL A 189 45.08 12.15 -13.61
N LEU A 190 45.05 13.01 -14.62
CA LEU A 190 45.50 12.64 -15.96
C LEU A 190 47.04 12.62 -15.98
N ARG A 191 47.62 11.51 -16.44
CA ARG A 191 49.08 11.39 -16.61
C ARG A 191 49.43 11.03 -18.03
N CYS A 192 50.54 11.59 -18.51
CA CYS A 192 51.14 11.16 -19.77
C CYS A 192 51.65 9.71 -19.66
N ALA A 193 51.29 8.84 -20.58
CA ALA A 193 51.76 7.46 -20.62
C ALA A 193 53.29 7.36 -20.85
N GLY A 194 53.87 8.33 -21.55
CA GLY A 194 55.30 8.31 -21.90
C GLY A 194 56.24 8.79 -20.79
N CYS A 195 55.84 9.79 -20.01
CA CYS A 195 56.73 10.39 -18.99
C CYS A 195 56.05 10.62 -17.63
N GLN A 196 54.83 10.12 -17.43
CA GLN A 196 54.06 10.13 -16.18
C GLN A 196 53.80 11.52 -15.57
N CYS A 197 54.08 12.60 -16.31
CA CYS A 197 53.84 13.94 -15.82
C CYS A 197 52.33 14.20 -15.72
N ARG A 198 51.93 14.88 -14.65
CA ARG A 198 50.55 15.29 -14.41
C ARG A 198 50.10 16.31 -15.46
N HIS A 199 48.87 16.16 -15.94
CA HIS A 199 48.13 17.09 -16.77
C HIS A 199 46.83 17.50 -16.08
#